data_AF-A0AAC9V718-F1
#
_entry.id   AF-A0AAC9V718-F1
#
_cell.length_a   1.000
_cell.length_b   1.000
_cell.length_c   1.000
_cell.angle_alpha   90.00
_cell.angle_beta   90.00
_cell.angle_gamma   90.00
#
_symmetry.space_group_name_H-M   'P 1'
#
loop_
_entity.id
_entity.type
_entity.pdbx_description
1 polymer ?
#
loop_
_entity_poly.entity_id
_entity_poly.type
_entity_poly.pdbx_seq_one_letter_code
_entity_poly.pdbx_strand_id
1 'polypeptide(L)'
;MEEQFMPIDVVLSYNNGTETLRLPVPPTSYDLQTGMAHSTVNVHNLGEVLVMGKRKLNSITLESYFPIQDDGLCVYKDFPPPVTFVNTLNRWKESGKPLRLLITARGLSLNQVMAIEEFAYGHRPGPLDVYFTLTLREYRFVTAQQAASAPAITASANSASAARTSTKTPPKTYTVKKGDTGFLIAKRVYGDGSRWPEIKKKNGITDDRKLQIGQVLKI
;
A
#
# COMPACT_ATOMS: atom_id res chain seq x y z
N MET A 1 39.86 -16.73 16.06
CA MET A 1 38.40 -16.66 15.88
C MET A 1 38.14 -17.04 14.45
N GLU A 2 37.86 -18.33 14.20
CA GLU A 2 37.34 -18.74 12.90
C GLU A 2 36.05 -17.97 12.65
N GLU A 3 36.05 -17.12 11.64
CA GLU A 3 34.81 -16.59 11.09
C GLU A 3 34.01 -17.80 10.66
N GLN A 4 32.98 -18.13 11.43
CA GLN A 4 32.00 -19.12 11.04
C GLN A 4 31.34 -18.60 9.77
N PHE A 5 31.82 -19.10 8.64
CA PHE A 5 31.33 -18.81 7.31
C PHE A 5 29.88 -19.32 7.29
N MET A 6 28.91 -18.44 7.54
CA MET A 6 27.51 -18.80 7.38
C MET A 6 27.26 -18.82 5.87
N PRO A 7 27.10 -20.01 5.25
CA PRO A 7 26.78 -20.07 3.83
C PRO A 7 25.42 -19.43 3.61
N ILE A 8 25.21 -18.88 2.41
CA ILE A 8 23.90 -18.36 2.02
C ILE A 8 22.91 -19.52 2.11
N ASP A 9 21.79 -19.32 2.79
CA ASP A 9 20.69 -20.27 2.85
C ASP A 9 19.47 -19.66 2.18
N VAL A 10 18.85 -20.43 1.27
CA VAL A 10 17.69 -19.97 0.51
C VAL A 10 16.56 -20.95 0.72
N VAL A 11 15.48 -20.43 1.31
CA VAL A 11 14.25 -21.18 1.58
C VAL A 11 13.08 -20.45 0.91
N LEU A 12 12.35 -21.18 0.09
CA LEU A 12 11.08 -20.76 -0.47
C LEU A 12 9.96 -21.45 0.31
N SER A 13 8.95 -20.70 0.73
CA SER A 13 7.76 -21.28 1.35
C SER A 13 6.49 -20.89 0.62
N TYR A 14 5.60 -21.86 0.45
CA TYR A 14 4.37 -21.73 -0.29
C TYR A 14 3.16 -21.91 0.63
N ASN A 15 2.09 -21.17 0.35
CA ASN A 15 0.81 -21.24 1.07
C ASN A 15 1.00 -21.21 2.61
N ASN A 16 1.63 -20.14 3.09
CA ASN A 16 1.92 -19.88 4.49
C ASN A 16 2.75 -20.97 5.21
N GLY A 17 3.68 -21.61 4.50
CA GLY A 17 4.60 -22.60 5.08
C GLY A 17 4.06 -24.03 5.10
N THR A 18 2.94 -24.30 4.43
CA THR A 18 2.45 -25.68 4.24
C THR A 18 3.42 -26.50 3.40
N GLU A 19 4.07 -25.86 2.43
CA GLU A 19 5.14 -26.48 1.65
C GLU A 19 6.37 -25.58 1.72
N THR A 20 7.54 -26.20 1.89
CA THR A 20 8.83 -25.53 1.94
C THR A 20 9.79 -26.20 0.98
N LEU A 21 10.57 -25.38 0.30
CA LEU A 21 11.61 -25.80 -0.63
C LEU A 21 12.87 -25.05 -0.24
N ARG A 22 13.84 -25.78 0.31
CA ARG A 22 15.19 -25.29 0.57
C ARG A 22 16.06 -25.65 -0.62
N LEU A 23 16.87 -24.71 -1.11
CA LEU A 23 17.81 -25.01 -2.18
C LEU A 23 18.96 -25.86 -1.62
N PRO A 24 19.27 -27.04 -2.22
CA PRO A 24 20.41 -27.86 -1.79
C PRO A 24 21.72 -27.10 -1.93
N VAL A 25 21.89 -26.45 -3.09
CA VAL A 25 23.04 -25.62 -3.39
C VAL A 25 22.55 -24.17 -3.52
N PRO A 26 22.97 -23.28 -2.60
CA PRO A 26 22.61 -21.87 -2.67
C PRO A 26 23.37 -21.19 -3.81
N PRO A 27 22.83 -20.10 -4.37
CA PRO A 27 23.55 -19.28 -5.34
C PRO A 27 24.79 -18.67 -4.68
N THR A 28 25.85 -18.45 -5.46
CA THR A 28 27.10 -17.82 -4.98
C THR A 28 26.92 -16.34 -4.63
N SER A 29 26.01 -15.66 -5.33
CA SER A 29 25.63 -14.27 -5.09
C SER A 29 24.15 -14.05 -5.43
N TYR A 30 23.58 -12.98 -4.89
CA TYR A 30 22.25 -12.52 -5.27
C TYR A 30 22.19 -11.00 -5.20
N ASP A 31 21.48 -10.40 -6.16
CA ASP A 31 21.28 -8.95 -6.21
C ASP A 31 19.80 -8.64 -6.10
N LEU A 32 19.41 -7.93 -5.03
CA LEU A 32 18.05 -7.43 -4.87
C LEU A 32 17.93 -6.08 -5.57
N GLN A 33 17.24 -6.06 -6.70
CA GLN A 33 16.92 -4.83 -7.41
C GLN A 33 15.75 -4.13 -6.71
N THR A 34 16.01 -2.95 -6.16
CA THR A 34 15.00 -2.07 -5.57
C THR A 34 15.02 -0.73 -6.30
N GLY A 35 13.90 -0.01 -6.33
CA GLY A 35 13.87 1.27 -7.03
C GLY A 35 12.61 2.08 -6.77
N MET A 36 12.63 3.32 -7.24
CA MET A 36 11.53 4.28 -7.15
C MET A 36 11.01 4.62 -8.55
N ALA A 37 9.70 4.80 -8.68
CA ALA A 37 9.02 5.15 -9.91
C ALA A 37 8.91 6.67 -10.04
N HIS A 38 10.04 7.37 -10.03
CA HIS A 38 10.06 8.81 -10.30
C HIS A 38 9.67 9.11 -11.75
N SER A 39 9.02 10.25 -11.99
CA SER A 39 8.63 10.72 -13.32
C SER A 39 9.17 12.12 -13.55
N THR A 40 9.74 12.40 -14.72
CA THR A 40 10.20 13.75 -15.06
C THR A 40 9.09 14.53 -15.77
N VAL A 41 8.96 15.80 -15.45
CA VAL A 41 7.99 16.73 -16.05
C VAL A 41 8.74 17.98 -16.48
N ASN A 42 8.60 18.36 -17.75
CA ASN A 42 9.20 19.59 -18.25
C ASN A 42 8.23 20.77 -18.03
N VAL A 43 8.71 21.81 -17.37
CA VAL A 43 7.96 23.03 -17.06
C VAL A 43 8.61 24.19 -17.81
N HIS A 44 7.88 24.84 -18.71
CA HIS A 44 8.39 25.82 -19.67
C HIS A 44 9.31 26.92 -19.09
N ASN A 45 9.08 27.37 -17.85
CA ASN A 45 9.88 28.43 -17.21
C ASN A 45 10.86 27.90 -16.13
N LEU A 46 10.83 26.61 -15.81
CA LEU A 46 11.58 26.02 -14.71
C LEU A 46 12.53 24.90 -15.18
N GLY A 47 12.40 24.46 -16.43
CA GLY A 47 13.16 23.35 -17.00
C GLY A 47 12.59 21.99 -16.60
N GLU A 48 13.44 20.97 -16.62
CA GLU A 48 13.06 19.60 -16.27
C GLU A 48 13.00 19.43 -14.74
N VAL A 49 11.84 19.03 -14.23
CA VAL A 49 11.59 18.80 -12.81
C VAL A 49 11.33 17.31 -12.57
N LEU A 50 12.00 16.73 -11.56
CA LEU A 50 11.77 15.35 -11.14
C LEU A 50 10.61 15.27 -10.13
N VAL A 51 9.55 14.57 -10.50
CA VAL A 51 8.43 14.25 -9.62
C VAL A 51 8.67 12.92 -8.92
N MET A 52 8.71 12.95 -7.59
CA MET A 52 8.97 11.77 -6.76
C MET A 52 7.75 10.83 -6.75
N GLY A 53 7.78 9.76 -7.54
CA GLY A 53 6.78 8.70 -7.44
C GLY A 53 7.06 7.71 -6.31
N LYS A 54 6.35 6.57 -6.32
CA LYS A 54 6.40 5.55 -5.26
C LYS A 54 7.39 4.43 -5.59
N ARG A 55 7.69 3.57 -4.61
CA ARG A 55 8.61 2.44 -4.83
C ARG A 55 8.08 1.47 -5.90
N LYS A 56 8.98 1.05 -6.79
CA LYS A 56 8.79 -0.06 -7.73
C LYS A 56 8.70 -1.40 -6.97
N LEU A 57 8.26 -2.45 -7.64
CA LEU A 57 8.33 -3.80 -7.10
C LEU A 57 9.80 -4.23 -7.08
N ASN A 58 10.24 -4.83 -5.98
CA ASN A 58 11.58 -5.40 -5.95
C ASN A 58 11.67 -6.59 -6.90
N SER A 59 12.86 -6.84 -7.45
CA SER A 59 13.14 -7.99 -8.32
C SER A 59 14.43 -8.65 -7.86
N ILE A 60 14.50 -9.97 -7.98
CA ILE A 60 15.70 -10.75 -7.65
C ILE A 60 15.83 -11.92 -8.61
N THR A 61 17.04 -12.20 -9.05
CA THR A 61 17.37 -13.33 -9.91
C THR A 61 18.31 -14.25 -9.13
N LEU A 62 17.93 -15.52 -9.05
CA LEU A 62 18.71 -16.56 -8.37
C LEU A 62 19.20 -17.56 -9.42
N GLU A 63 20.51 -17.80 -9.43
CA GLU A 63 21.17 -18.73 -10.34
C GLU A 63 21.90 -19.81 -9.53
N SER A 64 21.49 -21.06 -9.70
CA SER A 64 22.13 -22.20 -9.06
C SER A 64 21.86 -23.49 -9.85
N TYR A 65 22.09 -24.64 -9.25
CA TYR A 65 21.77 -25.94 -9.81
C TYR A 65 21.16 -26.86 -8.75
N PHE A 66 20.43 -27.88 -9.21
CA PHE A 66 19.92 -28.96 -8.38
C PHE A 66 20.82 -30.17 -8.51
N PRO A 67 21.46 -30.62 -7.42
CA PRO A 67 22.34 -31.77 -7.43
C PRO A 67 21.57 -33.09 -7.59
N ILE A 68 22.16 -34.08 -8.26
CA ILE A 68 21.73 -35.49 -8.27
C ILE A 68 22.41 -36.24 -7.13
N GLN A 69 23.65 -35.89 -6.81
CA GLN A 69 24.45 -36.46 -5.73
C GLN A 69 25.12 -35.35 -4.91
N ASP A 70 25.42 -35.64 -3.65
CA ASP A 70 26.13 -34.68 -2.80
C ASP A 70 27.58 -34.52 -3.28
N ASP A 71 27.88 -33.33 -3.80
CA ASP A 71 29.19 -32.93 -4.32
C ASP A 71 30.01 -32.13 -3.30
N GLY A 72 29.52 -32.01 -2.06
CA GLY A 72 30.14 -31.23 -0.99
C GLY A 72 29.80 -29.74 -0.99
N LEU A 73 29.07 -29.24 -1.99
CA LEU A 73 28.55 -27.87 -2.02
C LEU A 73 27.13 -27.76 -1.45
N CYS A 74 26.52 -28.90 -1.11
CA CYS A 74 25.19 -28.98 -0.54
C CYS A 74 25.15 -28.50 0.92
N VAL A 75 24.18 -27.64 1.24
CA VAL A 75 23.97 -27.11 2.60
C VAL A 75 23.33 -28.14 3.52
N TYR A 76 22.62 -29.13 2.95
CA TYR A 76 21.98 -30.20 3.71
C TYR A 76 22.01 -31.52 2.94
N LYS A 77 21.88 -32.62 3.69
CA LYS A 77 21.88 -33.99 3.17
C LYS A 77 20.45 -34.49 2.94
N ASP A 78 20.31 -35.56 2.17
CA ASP A 78 19.02 -36.20 1.86
C ASP A 78 18.05 -35.29 1.10
N PHE A 79 18.55 -34.55 0.12
CA PHE A 79 17.72 -33.73 -0.75
C PHE A 79 16.93 -34.59 -1.76
N PRO A 80 15.70 -34.17 -2.13
CA PRO A 80 14.94 -34.82 -3.20
C PRO A 80 15.65 -34.77 -4.57
N PRO A 81 15.30 -35.67 -5.51
CA PRO A 81 15.83 -35.59 -6.87
C PRO A 81 15.49 -34.24 -7.56
N PRO A 82 16.33 -33.76 -8.51
CA PRO A 82 16.12 -32.50 -9.24
C PRO A 82 14.72 -32.33 -9.83
N VAL A 83 14.14 -33.41 -10.35
CA VAL A 83 12.79 -33.42 -10.95
C VAL A 83 11.72 -32.96 -9.96
N THR A 84 11.84 -33.32 -8.68
CA THR A 84 10.89 -32.91 -7.64
C THR A 84 10.91 -31.40 -7.41
N PHE A 85 12.10 -30.79 -7.42
CA PHE A 85 12.25 -29.34 -7.32
C PHE A 85 11.64 -28.62 -8.51
N VAL A 86 11.98 -29.06 -9.72
CA VAL A 86 11.48 -28.49 -10.98
C VAL A 86 9.94 -28.57 -11.02
N ASN A 87 9.37 -29.73 -10.70
CA ASN A 87 7.91 -29.91 -10.68
C ASN A 87 7.22 -29.04 -9.62
N THR A 88 7.84 -28.91 -8.45
CA THR A 88 7.31 -28.05 -7.37
C THR A 88 7.31 -26.58 -7.78
N LEU A 89 8.43 -26.08 -8.32
CA LEU A 89 8.53 -24.70 -8.78
C LEU A 89 7.61 -24.40 -9.95
N ASN A 90 7.47 -25.31 -10.92
CA ASN A 90 6.50 -25.16 -12.01
C ASN A 90 5.06 -25.14 -11.47
N ARG A 91 4.69 -26.03 -10.55
CA ARG A 91 3.36 -26.02 -9.93
C ARG A 91 3.10 -24.73 -9.17
N TRP A 92 4.07 -24.23 -8.40
CA TRP A 92 3.92 -22.97 -7.67
C TRP A 92 3.76 -21.78 -8.61
N LYS A 93 4.55 -21.73 -9.70
CA LYS A 93 4.44 -20.73 -10.76
C LYS A 93 3.06 -20.75 -11.40
N GLU A 94 2.56 -21.92 -11.79
CA GLU A 94 1.26 -22.11 -12.45
C GLU A 94 0.07 -21.86 -11.51
N SER A 95 0.27 -22.00 -10.20
CA SER A 95 -0.81 -21.79 -9.22
C SER A 95 -1.31 -20.34 -9.13
N GLY A 96 -0.53 -19.37 -9.62
CA GLY A 96 -0.85 -17.94 -9.52
C GLY A 96 -0.83 -17.38 -8.09
N LYS A 97 -0.38 -18.16 -7.10
CA LYS A 97 -0.26 -17.71 -5.70
C LYS A 97 1.16 -17.22 -5.41
N PRO A 98 1.31 -16.18 -4.56
CA PRO A 98 2.62 -15.75 -4.13
C PRO A 98 3.27 -16.77 -3.21
N LEU A 99 4.60 -16.80 -3.23
CA LEU A 99 5.45 -17.54 -2.30
C LEU A 99 6.23 -16.56 -1.42
N ARG A 100 6.84 -17.05 -0.36
CA ARG A 100 7.74 -16.27 0.49
C ARG A 100 9.17 -16.72 0.25
N LEU A 101 10.02 -15.75 -0.06
CA LEU A 101 11.46 -15.92 -0.20
C LEU A 101 12.13 -15.53 1.12
N LEU A 102 12.83 -16.49 1.71
CA LEU A 102 13.71 -16.30 2.85
C LEU A 102 15.16 -16.55 2.39
N ILE A 103 15.99 -15.52 2.40
CA ILE A 103 17.44 -15.66 2.20
C ILE A 103 18.13 -15.26 3.48
N THR A 104 18.94 -16.14 4.03
CA THR A 104 19.79 -15.87 5.18
C THR A 104 21.24 -15.88 4.72
N ALA A 105 21.91 -14.73 4.77
CA ALA A 105 23.32 -14.59 4.47
C ALA A 105 24.03 -13.83 5.59
N ARG A 106 25.37 -13.77 5.54
CA ARG A 106 26.19 -13.07 6.53
C ARG A 106 25.78 -11.59 6.64
N GLY A 107 25.10 -11.26 7.74
CA GLY A 107 24.67 -9.89 8.04
C GLY A 107 23.50 -9.37 7.20
N LEU A 108 22.90 -10.20 6.34
CA LEU A 108 21.78 -9.81 5.49
C LEU A 108 20.71 -10.91 5.48
N SER A 109 19.53 -10.57 5.97
CA SER A 109 18.36 -11.44 5.96
C SER A 109 17.26 -10.84 5.11
N LEU A 110 16.92 -11.51 4.02
CA LEU A 110 15.83 -11.14 3.13
C LEU A 110 14.61 -11.98 3.48
N ASN A 111 13.48 -11.33 3.73
CA ASN A 111 12.23 -12.02 4.04
C ASN A 111 11.06 -11.32 3.35
N GLN A 112 10.77 -11.72 2.11
CA GLN A 112 9.85 -11.00 1.22
C GLN A 112 8.85 -11.94 0.54
N VAL A 113 7.66 -11.42 0.27
CA VAL A 113 6.64 -12.14 -0.50
C VAL A 113 6.87 -11.83 -1.99
N MET A 114 7.05 -12.89 -2.77
CA MET A 114 7.46 -12.83 -4.16
C MET A 114 6.54 -13.71 -5.02
N ALA A 115 6.44 -13.38 -6.30
CA ALA A 115 5.85 -14.22 -7.33
C ALA A 115 6.96 -14.68 -8.28
N ILE A 116 6.82 -15.91 -8.80
CA ILE A 116 7.71 -16.43 -9.83
C ILE A 116 7.35 -15.75 -11.15
N GLU A 117 8.27 -14.94 -11.67
CA GLU A 117 8.12 -14.28 -12.97
C GLU A 117 8.61 -15.21 -14.08
N GLU A 118 9.79 -15.78 -13.90
CA GLU A 118 10.39 -16.69 -14.86
C GLU A 118 11.15 -17.79 -14.13
N PHE A 119 11.06 -19.01 -14.67
CA PHE A 119 11.83 -20.14 -14.20
C PHE A 119 12.36 -20.90 -15.41
N ALA A 120 13.65 -20.74 -15.68
CA ALA A 120 14.37 -21.43 -16.72
C ALA A 120 15.26 -22.51 -16.08
N TYR A 121 15.29 -23.69 -16.67
CA TYR A 121 16.17 -24.78 -16.22
C TYR A 121 16.68 -25.56 -17.42
N GLY A 122 17.85 -26.18 -17.28
CA GLY A 122 18.47 -26.94 -18.34
C GLY A 122 19.70 -27.70 -17.90
N HIS A 123 20.10 -28.66 -18.72
CA HIS A 123 21.33 -29.42 -18.52
C HIS A 123 22.49 -28.74 -19.24
N ARG A 124 23.65 -28.65 -18.59
CA ARG A 124 24.89 -28.16 -19.22
C ARG A 124 25.94 -29.28 -19.26
N PRO A 125 26.82 -29.30 -20.26
CA PRO A 125 27.91 -30.27 -20.30
C PRO A 125 28.84 -30.09 -19.10
N GLY A 126 28.94 -31.12 -18.25
CA GLY A 126 29.76 -31.11 -17.04
C GLY A 126 29.18 -32.04 -15.97
N PRO A 127 29.88 -32.23 -14.84
CA PRO A 127 29.39 -33.06 -13.74
C PRO A 127 28.18 -32.48 -12.99
N LEU A 128 27.81 -31.22 -13.27
CA LEU A 128 26.84 -30.45 -12.49
C LEU A 128 25.44 -30.50 -13.13
N ASP A 129 24.79 -31.63 -12.95
CA ASP A 129 23.33 -31.86 -12.83
C ASP A 129 22.37 -30.94 -13.61
N VAL A 130 21.51 -30.16 -12.93
CA VAL A 130 20.45 -29.35 -13.56
C VAL A 130 20.56 -27.90 -13.13
N TYR A 131 21.01 -27.02 -14.04
CA TYR A 131 21.11 -25.59 -13.78
C TYR A 131 19.75 -24.93 -13.89
N PHE A 132 19.51 -23.92 -13.06
CA PHE A 132 18.32 -23.11 -13.13
C PHE A 132 18.61 -21.62 -12.91
N THR A 133 17.75 -20.81 -13.53
CA THR A 133 17.64 -19.37 -13.32
C THR A 133 16.21 -19.09 -12.88
N LEU A 134 16.04 -18.57 -11.67
CA LEU A 134 14.75 -18.25 -11.08
C LEU A 134 14.65 -16.74 -10.87
N THR A 135 13.76 -16.11 -11.64
CA THR A 135 13.46 -14.68 -11.54
C THR A 135 12.20 -14.49 -10.71
N LEU A 136 12.33 -13.75 -9.62
CA LEU A 136 11.26 -13.47 -8.67
C LEU A 136 10.98 -11.97 -8.61
N ARG A 137 9.70 -11.61 -8.54
CA ARG A 137 9.24 -10.23 -8.40
C ARG A 137 8.39 -10.06 -7.15
N GLU A 138 8.53 -8.94 -6.45
CA GLU A 138 7.76 -8.64 -5.24
C GLU A 138 6.27 -8.72 -5.53
N TYR A 139 5.57 -9.55 -4.75
CA TYR A 139 4.12 -9.59 -4.78
C TYR A 139 3.57 -8.69 -3.69
N ARG A 140 2.72 -7.74 -4.08
CA ARG A 140 1.98 -6.90 -3.14
C ARG A 140 0.53 -7.34 -3.10
N PHE A 141 0.06 -7.62 -1.89
CA PHE A 141 -1.36 -7.78 -1.66
C PHE A 141 -2.05 -6.47 -2.02
N VAL A 142 -2.92 -6.53 -3.02
CA VAL A 142 -3.83 -5.43 -3.30
C VAL A 142 -4.90 -5.48 -2.21
N THR A 143 -4.68 -4.73 -1.14
CA THR A 143 -5.80 -4.35 -0.29
C THR A 143 -6.64 -3.44 -1.15
N ALA A 144 -7.80 -3.92 -1.61
CA ALA A 144 -8.82 -3.02 -2.12
C ALA A 144 -9.03 -2.01 -0.99
N GLN A 145 -8.59 -0.76 -1.19
CA GLN A 145 -9.18 0.32 -0.43
C GLN A 145 -10.64 0.21 -0.81
N GLN A 146 -11.45 -0.27 0.13
CA GLN A 146 -12.88 -0.14 0.03
C GLN A 146 -13.06 1.37 -0.11
N ALA A 147 -13.24 1.83 -1.36
CA ALA A 147 -13.73 3.17 -1.62
C ALA A 147 -14.95 3.21 -0.73
N ALA A 148 -14.91 4.04 0.32
CA ALA A 148 -16.03 4.18 1.23
C ALA A 148 -17.25 4.28 0.34
N SER A 149 -18.07 3.23 0.35
CA SER A 149 -19.21 3.13 -0.52
C SER A 149 -20.03 4.36 -0.18
N ALA A 150 -19.99 5.35 -1.08
CA ALA A 150 -20.87 6.48 -1.01
C ALA A 150 -22.27 5.88 -0.83
N PRO A 151 -23.06 6.35 0.15
CA PRO A 151 -24.34 5.73 0.46
C PRO A 151 -25.12 5.60 -0.85
N ALA A 152 -25.59 4.38 -1.13
CA ALA A 152 -26.46 4.12 -2.25
C ALA A 152 -27.69 5.01 -2.10
N ILE A 153 -27.75 6.09 -2.89
CA ILE A 153 -28.89 6.97 -2.95
C ILE A 153 -29.91 6.25 -3.82
N THR A 154 -30.96 5.71 -3.20
CA THR A 154 -32.19 5.40 -3.91
C THR A 154 -32.67 6.68 -4.57
N ALA A 155 -32.70 6.67 -5.90
CA ALA A 155 -33.20 7.78 -6.70
C ALA A 155 -34.70 7.98 -6.40
N SER A 156 -35.02 8.96 -5.57
CA SER A 156 -36.32 9.64 -5.59
C SER A 156 -36.08 11.05 -6.10
N ALA A 157 -36.51 11.28 -7.34
CA ALA A 157 -36.46 12.58 -7.98
C ALA A 157 -37.32 13.59 -7.19
N ASN A 158 -36.73 14.71 -6.78
CA ASN A 158 -37.25 16.04 -7.08
C ASN A 158 -36.22 17.14 -6.80
N SER A 159 -36.14 18.05 -7.76
CA SER A 159 -35.25 19.17 -7.98
C SER A 159 -35.00 20.11 -6.78
N ALA A 160 -33.74 20.50 -6.55
CA ALA A 160 -33.23 21.87 -6.72
C ALA A 160 -32.08 22.24 -5.74
N SER A 161 -30.98 22.70 -6.34
CA SER A 161 -30.02 23.71 -5.86
C SER A 161 -29.21 23.47 -4.57
N ALA A 162 -27.96 23.06 -4.78
CA ALA A 162 -26.72 23.46 -4.09
C ALA A 162 -26.80 23.96 -2.63
N ALA A 163 -26.33 23.12 -1.69
CA ALA A 163 -25.71 23.60 -0.45
C ALA A 163 -24.62 22.60 0.00
N ARG A 164 -23.36 23.03 -0.04
CA ARG A 164 -22.27 22.34 0.65
C ARG A 164 -22.57 22.38 2.15
N THR A 165 -22.76 21.23 2.78
CA THR A 165 -22.91 21.11 4.23
C THR A 165 -21.57 21.41 4.91
N SER A 166 -21.46 22.61 5.46
CA SER A 166 -20.38 22.96 6.38
C SER A 166 -20.64 22.29 7.73
N THR A 167 -19.79 21.36 8.12
CA THR A 167 -19.75 20.74 9.45
C THR A 167 -19.13 21.70 10.48
N LYS A 168 -19.74 22.87 10.66
CA LYS A 168 -19.34 23.81 11.70
C LYS A 168 -20.39 23.82 12.80
N THR A 169 -20.03 23.22 13.93
CA THR A 169 -20.79 23.26 15.18
C THR A 169 -21.28 24.69 15.46
N PRO A 170 -22.60 24.90 15.64
CA PRO A 170 -23.12 26.25 15.81
C PRO A 170 -22.58 26.86 17.11
N PRO A 171 -22.07 28.11 17.08
CA PRO A 171 -21.59 28.78 18.28
C PRO A 171 -22.75 29.02 19.25
N LYS A 172 -22.50 28.84 20.55
CA LYS A 172 -23.49 29.02 21.64
C LYS A 172 -23.96 30.46 21.80
N THR A 173 -23.22 31.43 21.25
CA THR A 173 -23.55 32.87 21.30
C THR A 173 -23.06 33.59 20.03
N TYR A 174 -23.69 34.72 19.71
CA TYR A 174 -23.35 35.58 18.58
C TYR A 174 -23.30 37.06 18.98
N THR A 175 -22.21 37.76 18.67
CA THR A 175 -22.09 39.20 18.91
C THR A 175 -22.51 39.99 17.66
N VAL A 176 -23.50 40.86 17.80
CA VAL A 176 -24.04 41.70 16.72
C VAL A 176 -22.95 42.63 16.17
N LYS A 177 -22.74 42.62 14.85
CA LYS A 177 -21.78 43.49 14.17
C LYS A 177 -22.50 44.63 13.44
N LYS A 178 -21.77 45.70 13.12
CA LYS A 178 -22.29 46.82 12.34
C LYS A 178 -22.85 46.33 11.00
N GLY A 179 -24.13 46.61 10.74
CA GLY A 179 -24.84 46.20 9.51
C GLY A 179 -25.54 44.85 9.58
N ASP A 180 -25.51 44.13 10.71
CA ASP A 180 -26.30 42.93 10.90
C ASP A 180 -27.78 43.27 11.10
N THR A 181 -28.65 42.53 10.43
CA THR A 181 -30.09 42.47 10.72
C THR A 181 -30.43 41.12 11.33
N GLY A 182 -31.52 41.02 12.10
CA GLY A 182 -31.93 39.75 12.74
C GLY A 182 -31.97 38.56 11.78
N PHE A 183 -32.45 38.79 10.55
CA PHE A 183 -32.44 37.81 9.47
C PHE A 183 -31.04 37.35 9.06
N LEU A 184 -30.09 38.28 8.87
CA LEU A 184 -28.71 37.95 8.49
C LEU A 184 -27.98 37.18 9.59
N ILE A 185 -28.28 37.48 10.86
CA ILE A 185 -27.75 36.75 12.01
C ILE A 185 -28.26 35.30 12.01
N ALA A 186 -29.57 35.10 11.86
CA ALA A 186 -30.17 33.77 11.82
C ALA A 186 -29.63 32.94 10.63
N LYS A 187 -29.51 33.56 9.44
CA LYS A 187 -28.91 32.91 8.27
C LYS A 187 -27.45 32.54 8.49
N ARG A 188 -26.67 33.37 9.18
CA ARG A 188 -25.25 33.12 9.47
C ARG A 188 -25.06 31.99 10.49
N VAL A 189 -25.97 31.87 11.46
CA VAL A 189 -25.80 30.94 12.57
C VAL A 189 -26.52 29.60 12.35
N TYR A 190 -27.75 29.62 11.86
CA TYR A 190 -28.55 28.42 11.61
C TYR A 190 -28.61 28.01 10.14
N GLY A 191 -28.01 28.80 9.24
CA GLY A 191 -28.16 28.62 7.79
C GLY A 191 -29.50 29.11 7.24
N ASP A 192 -30.44 29.45 8.12
CA ASP A 192 -31.79 29.86 7.78
C ASP A 192 -32.17 31.18 8.47
N GLY A 193 -32.42 32.21 7.65
CA GLY A 193 -32.81 33.54 8.12
C GLY A 193 -34.21 33.60 8.71
N SER A 194 -35.07 32.62 8.39
CA SER A 194 -36.43 32.52 8.93
C SER A 194 -36.47 32.23 10.43
N ARG A 195 -35.34 31.76 11.00
CA ARG A 195 -35.19 31.39 12.42
C ARG A 195 -34.87 32.57 13.35
N TRP A 196 -34.92 33.80 12.85
CA TRP A 196 -34.80 35.00 13.69
C TRP A 196 -35.79 35.07 14.87
N PRO A 197 -37.08 34.68 14.72
CA PRO A 197 -38.04 34.68 15.83
C PRO A 197 -37.60 33.81 17.01
N GLU A 198 -36.85 32.73 16.78
CA GLU A 198 -36.30 31.86 17.83
C GLU A 198 -35.24 32.62 18.65
N ILE A 199 -34.30 33.28 17.98
CA ILE A 199 -33.26 34.11 18.62
C ILE A 199 -33.91 35.28 19.37
N LYS A 200 -34.90 35.93 18.75
CA LYS A 200 -35.67 37.04 19.33
C LYS A 200 -36.35 36.62 20.64
N LYS A 201 -37.05 35.47 20.63
CA LYS A 201 -37.71 34.90 21.81
C LYS A 201 -36.70 34.51 22.90
N LYS A 202 -35.58 33.88 22.53
CA LYS A 202 -34.54 33.41 23.45
C LYS A 202 -33.81 34.55 24.17
N ASN A 203 -33.75 35.72 23.55
CA ASN A 203 -33.06 36.90 24.07
C ASN A 203 -34.01 38.02 24.55
N GLY A 204 -35.32 37.76 24.58
CA GLY A 204 -36.31 38.73 25.07
C GLY A 204 -36.40 40.02 24.26
N ILE A 205 -36.04 39.99 22.97
CA ILE A 205 -36.05 41.16 22.10
C ILE A 205 -37.49 41.40 21.63
N THR A 206 -38.04 42.57 21.92
CA THR A 206 -39.41 42.92 21.52
C THR A 206 -39.46 43.65 20.18
N ASP A 207 -38.46 44.48 19.90
CA ASP A 207 -38.35 45.26 18.67
C ASP A 207 -36.98 45.01 18.00
N ASP A 208 -37.03 44.64 16.72
CA ASP A 208 -35.86 44.30 15.90
C ASP A 208 -34.96 45.52 15.65
N ARG A 209 -35.53 46.73 15.71
CA ARG A 209 -34.80 47.99 15.54
C ARG A 209 -33.91 48.34 16.74
N LYS A 210 -34.05 47.62 17.86
CA LYS A 210 -33.28 47.83 19.09
C LYS A 210 -32.00 46.99 19.17
N LEU A 211 -31.68 46.21 18.13
CA LEU A 211 -30.41 45.48 18.05
C LEU A 211 -29.22 46.45 18.06
N GLN A 212 -28.39 46.36 19.09
CA GLN A 212 -27.20 47.20 19.24
C GLN A 212 -25.94 46.48 18.80
N ILE A 213 -25.04 47.21 18.13
CA ILE A 213 -23.71 46.70 17.78
C ILE A 213 -22.97 46.35 19.07
N GLY A 214 -22.40 45.14 19.13
CA GLY A 214 -21.74 44.61 20.34
C GLY A 214 -22.66 43.81 21.27
N GLN A 215 -23.97 43.78 21.03
CA GLN A 215 -24.89 42.96 21.83
C GLN A 215 -24.63 41.47 21.61
N VAL A 216 -24.58 40.69 22.70
CA VAL A 216 -24.39 39.23 22.64
C VAL A 216 -25.75 38.53 22.67
N LEU A 217 -26.04 37.76 21.62
CA LEU A 217 -27.25 36.96 21.47
C LEU A 217 -26.97 35.49 21.79
N LYS A 218 -27.86 34.87 22.54
CA LYS A 218 -27.92 33.43 22.74
C LYS A 218 -28.49 32.78 21.48
N ILE A 219 -27.80 31.77 20.99
CA ILE A 219 -28.17 30.92 19.85
C ILE A 219 -28.54 29.55 20.39
#